data_AF-M6Q1A1-F1
#
_entry.id   AF-M6Q1A1-F1
#
_cell.length_a   1.000
_cell.length_b   1.000
_cell.length_c   1.000
_cell.angle_alpha   90.00
_cell.angle_beta   90.00
_cell.angle_gamma   90.00
#
_symmetry.space_group_name_H-M   'P 1'
#
loop_
_entity.id
_entity.type
_entity.pdbx_description
1 polymer ?
#
loop_
_entity_poly.entity_id
_entity_poly.type
_entity_poly.pdbx_seq_one_letter_code
_entity_poly.pdbx_strand_id
1 'polypeptide(L)'
;MNILKKVATIIIVLIVNFSMAAVNHGTFANIKGRIDKEGFSDGKLSVLKSEVSRATFTAEQVAELMDLFSFSTDKIKALTSLRNRIEDPENAYVIVERFSYDKDKKSAASLLDGIESALPKPPKVTKKTVCWGEGPGHFCYTEYTEQ
;
A
#
# COMPACT_ATOMS: atom_id res chain seq x y z
N MET A 1 3.48 34.33 19.49
CA MET A 1 2.95 32.96 19.33
C MET A 1 3.70 32.30 18.18
N ASN A 2 4.80 31.63 18.51
CA ASN A 2 6.02 31.59 17.69
C ASN A 2 5.87 30.75 16.42
N ILE A 3 6.33 31.31 15.31
CA ILE A 3 6.47 30.63 14.00
C ILE A 3 7.26 29.33 14.16
N LEU A 4 8.25 29.27 15.06
CA LEU A 4 8.95 28.04 15.45
C LEU A 4 8.02 26.95 16.00
N LYS A 5 7.00 27.29 16.79
CA LYS A 5 6.02 26.32 17.30
C LYS A 5 5.20 25.74 16.16
N LYS A 6 4.75 26.57 15.20
CA LYS A 6 3.98 26.13 14.02
C LYS A 6 4.80 25.21 13.10
N VAL A 7 6.07 25.54 12.84
CA VAL A 7 6.96 24.71 12.02
C VAL A 7 7.26 23.38 12.71
N ALA A 8 7.50 23.38 14.03
CA ALA A 8 7.66 22.16 14.81
C ALA A 8 6.39 21.28 14.77
N THR A 9 5.19 21.87 14.88
CA THR A 9 3.94 21.11 14.77
C THR A 9 3.76 20.50 13.36
N ILE A 10 4.10 21.23 12.30
CA ILE A 10 4.00 20.73 10.91
C ILE A 10 4.99 19.58 10.67
N ILE A 11 6.24 19.70 11.13
CA ILE A 11 7.26 18.65 10.98
C ILE A 11 6.87 17.40 11.78
N ILE A 12 6.35 17.57 13.00
CA ILE A 12 5.87 16.44 13.83
C ILE A 12 4.69 15.73 13.16
N VAL A 13 3.73 16.44 12.56
CA VAL A 13 2.58 15.84 11.85
C VAL A 13 3.00 15.05 10.61
N LEU A 14 4.07 15.43 9.92
CA LEU A 14 4.58 14.66 8.77
C LEU A 14 5.25 13.34 9.20
N ILE A 15 5.88 13.31 10.39
CA ILE A 15 6.59 12.13 10.90
C ILE A 15 5.61 11.05 11.42
N VAL A 16 4.48 11.43 12.04
CA VAL A 16 3.51 10.45 12.57
C VAL A 16 2.60 9.77 11.53
N ASN A 17 2.65 10.17 10.25
CA ASN A 17 1.82 9.56 9.20
C ASN A 17 2.58 8.53 8.34
N PHE A 18 3.77 8.12 8.77
CA PHE A 18 4.63 7.23 8.01
C PHE A 18 4.70 5.85 8.67
N SER A 19 3.58 5.13 8.70
CA SER A 19 3.61 3.68 8.92
C SER A 19 3.70 3.01 7.55
N MET A 20 4.95 2.82 7.09
CA MET A 20 5.28 2.04 5.90
C MET A 20 5.47 0.58 6.29
N ALA A 21 4.37 -0.13 6.52
CA ALA A 21 4.30 -1.58 6.59
C ALA A 21 2.83 -1.99 6.70
N ALA A 22 2.51 -3.21 6.24
CA ALA A 22 1.16 -3.74 6.31
C ALA A 22 0.66 -3.62 7.74
N VAL A 23 -0.61 -3.24 7.88
CA VAL A 23 -1.25 -3.17 9.18
C VAL A 23 -1.08 -4.52 9.88
N ASN A 24 -0.44 -4.54 11.06
CA ASN A 24 -0.32 -5.75 11.87
C ASN A 24 -1.73 -6.26 12.27
N HIS A 25 -1.88 -7.55 12.48
CA HIS A 25 -3.12 -8.25 12.80
C HIS A 25 -4.00 -7.54 13.83
N GLY A 26 -3.44 -7.03 14.94
CA GLY A 26 -4.20 -6.33 15.97
C GLY A 26 -4.83 -5.01 15.47
N THR A 27 -4.06 -4.20 14.75
CA THR A 27 -4.55 -2.95 14.16
C THR A 27 -5.54 -3.23 13.03
N PHE A 28 -5.31 -4.30 12.26
CA PHE A 28 -6.20 -4.71 11.17
C PHE A 28 -7.57 -5.14 11.71
N ALA A 29 -7.59 -5.95 12.76
CA ALA A 29 -8.82 -6.35 13.44
C ALA A 29 -9.61 -5.14 13.97
N ASN A 30 -8.92 -4.10 14.47
CA ASN A 30 -9.56 -2.86 14.91
C ASN A 30 -10.21 -2.11 13.73
N ILE A 31 -9.49 -1.95 12.62
CA ILE A 31 -10.01 -1.31 11.40
C ILE A 31 -11.23 -2.08 10.87
N LYS A 32 -11.12 -3.40 10.74
CA LYS A 32 -12.20 -4.29 10.30
C LYS A 32 -13.43 -4.13 11.20
N GLY A 33 -13.24 -4.16 12.52
CA GLY A 33 -14.34 -3.99 13.48
C GLY A 33 -14.97 -2.59 13.46
N ARG A 34 -14.22 -1.54 13.12
CA ARG A 34 -14.77 -0.18 12.96
C ARG A 34 -15.61 -0.05 11.69
N ILE A 35 -15.17 -0.65 10.60
CA ILE A 35 -15.94 -0.69 9.35
C ILE A 35 -17.20 -1.53 9.55
N ASP A 36 -17.09 -2.72 10.16
CA ASP A 36 -18.23 -3.63 10.31
C ASP A 36 -19.35 -3.08 11.21
N LYS A 37 -19.02 -2.18 12.15
CA LYS A 37 -19.99 -1.47 12.99
C LYS A 37 -20.90 -0.51 12.21
N GLU A 38 -20.49 -0.06 11.03
CA GLU A 38 -21.31 0.80 10.19
C GLU A 38 -22.40 -0.04 9.52
N GLY A 39 -23.67 0.36 9.67
CA GLY A 39 -24.79 -0.43 9.14
C GLY A 39 -24.90 -0.40 7.61
N PHE A 40 -24.64 0.75 6.98
CA PHE A 40 -24.78 0.95 5.54
C PHE A 40 -23.43 1.09 4.84
N SER A 41 -23.40 0.75 3.54
CA SER A 41 -22.16 0.73 2.75
C SER A 41 -21.49 2.10 2.63
N ASP A 42 -22.25 3.20 2.62
CA ASP A 42 -21.69 4.55 2.58
C ASP A 42 -20.91 4.90 3.87
N GLY A 43 -21.42 4.49 5.03
CA GLY A 43 -20.73 4.62 6.31
C GLY A 43 -19.45 3.79 6.34
N LYS A 44 -19.56 2.52 5.91
CA LYS A 44 -18.40 1.61 5.74
C LYS A 44 -17.32 2.22 4.85
N LEU A 45 -17.70 2.79 3.70
CA LEU A 45 -16.77 3.45 2.77
C LEU A 45 -16.12 4.71 3.37
N SER A 46 -16.88 5.49 4.16
CA SER A 46 -16.35 6.68 4.83
C SER A 46 -15.25 6.32 5.83
N VAL A 47 -15.50 5.32 6.67
CA VAL A 47 -14.50 4.81 7.62
C VAL A 47 -13.32 4.19 6.88
N LEU A 48 -13.56 3.38 5.85
CA LEU A 48 -12.48 2.79 5.07
C LEU A 48 -11.55 3.87 4.48
N LYS A 49 -12.11 4.92 3.87
CA LYS A 49 -11.32 5.99 3.25
C LYS A 49 -10.45 6.75 4.25
N SER A 50 -10.90 6.91 5.50
CA SER A 50 -10.08 7.58 6.53
C SER A 50 -8.88 6.73 6.95
N GLU A 51 -9.05 5.40 7.02
CA GLU A 51 -7.96 4.47 7.36
C GLU A 51 -6.94 4.29 6.22
N VAL A 52 -7.41 4.20 4.98
CA VAL A 52 -6.59 4.08 3.74
C VAL A 52 -5.56 5.21 3.60
N SER A 53 -5.80 6.37 4.21
CA SER A 53 -4.86 7.49 4.16
C SER A 53 -3.61 7.29 5.02
N ARG A 54 -3.65 6.38 6.00
CA ARG A 54 -2.61 6.22 7.04
C ARG A 54 -1.95 4.84 7.05
N ALA A 55 -2.46 3.92 6.24
CA ALA A 55 -2.14 2.52 6.31
C ALA A 55 -2.04 1.88 4.92
N THR A 56 -1.20 0.86 4.83
CA THR A 56 -1.05 -0.06 3.70
C THR A 56 -1.48 -1.46 4.12
N PHE A 57 -1.93 -2.25 3.16
CA PHE A 57 -2.57 -3.54 3.40
C PHE A 57 -1.99 -4.59 2.45
N THR A 58 -1.98 -5.84 2.89
CA THR A 58 -1.74 -6.96 1.98
C THR A 58 -2.98 -7.21 1.10
N ALA A 59 -2.80 -7.90 -0.01
CA ALA A 59 -3.88 -8.28 -0.91
C ALA A 59 -4.96 -9.11 -0.17
N GLU A 60 -4.55 -10.00 0.74
CA GLU A 60 -5.47 -10.79 1.56
C GLU A 60 -6.25 -9.91 2.55
N GLN A 61 -5.60 -8.93 3.18
CA GLN A 61 -6.29 -7.96 4.04
C GLN A 61 -7.30 -7.11 3.25
N VAL A 62 -6.96 -6.71 2.03
CA VAL A 62 -7.90 -6.01 1.14
C VAL A 62 -9.09 -6.89 0.79
N ALA A 63 -8.86 -8.16 0.47
CA ALA A 63 -9.92 -9.13 0.22
C ALA A 63 -10.88 -9.25 1.42
N GLU A 64 -10.35 -9.38 2.63
CA GLU A 64 -11.14 -9.41 3.87
C GLU A 64 -11.94 -8.12 4.13
N LEU A 65 -11.36 -6.95 3.84
CA LEU A 65 -12.06 -5.67 3.97
C LEU A 65 -13.19 -5.55 2.94
N MET A 66 -13.00 -6.09 1.74
CA MET A 66 -14.02 -6.11 0.69
C MET A 66 -15.18 -7.02 1.04
N ASP A 67 -14.94 -8.11 1.78
CA ASP A 67 -16.01 -9.02 2.23
C ASP A 67 -16.95 -8.41 3.27
N LEU A 68 -16.61 -7.25 3.85
CA LEU A 68 -17.52 -6.46 4.68
C LEU A 68 -18.65 -5.77 3.88
N PHE A 69 -18.54 -5.74 2.54
CA PHE A 69 -19.53 -5.14 1.65
C PHE A 69 -20.37 -6.22 0.96
N SER A 70 -21.69 -6.14 1.10
CA SER A 70 -22.61 -7.16 0.57
C SER A 70 -22.73 -7.11 -0.95
N PHE A 71 -22.67 -5.92 -1.55
CA PHE A 71 -22.92 -5.73 -2.98
C PHE A 71 -21.61 -5.55 -3.75
N SER A 72 -21.51 -6.16 -4.93
CA SER A 72 -20.30 -6.06 -5.77
C SER A 72 -19.99 -4.63 -6.19
N THR A 73 -21.01 -3.79 -6.41
CA THR A 73 -20.84 -2.37 -6.69
C THR A 73 -20.09 -1.63 -5.58
N ASP A 74 -20.37 -1.97 -4.32
CA ASP A 74 -19.73 -1.33 -3.17
C ASP A 74 -18.33 -1.93 -2.92
N LYS A 75 -18.15 -3.23 -3.16
CA LYS A 75 -16.82 -3.87 -3.21
C LYS A 75 -15.90 -3.17 -4.22
N ILE A 76 -16.39 -2.85 -5.43
CA ILE A 76 -15.61 -2.12 -6.45
C ILE A 76 -15.26 -0.69 -5.98
N LYS A 77 -16.17 0.03 -5.32
CA LYS A 77 -15.86 1.36 -4.74
C LYS A 77 -14.80 1.28 -3.65
N ALA A 78 -14.87 0.26 -2.79
CA ALA A 78 -13.87 0.01 -1.76
C ALA A 78 -12.51 -0.30 -2.38
N LEU A 79 -12.46 -1.22 -3.35
CA LEU A 79 -11.25 -1.57 -4.09
C LEU A 79 -10.62 -0.35 -4.78
N THR A 80 -11.45 0.50 -5.39
CA THR A 80 -10.98 1.75 -6.00
C THR A 80 -10.23 2.62 -5.00
N SER A 81 -10.65 2.65 -3.74
CA SER A 81 -9.96 3.42 -2.69
C SER A 81 -8.66 2.72 -2.21
N LEU A 82 -8.65 1.38 -2.21
CA LEU A 82 -7.56 0.56 -1.66
C LEU A 82 -6.44 0.23 -2.66
N ARG A 83 -6.68 0.28 -3.97
CA ARG A 83 -5.76 -0.23 -5.01
C ARG A 83 -4.32 0.30 -4.93
N ASN A 84 -4.13 1.54 -4.48
CA ASN A 84 -2.82 2.18 -4.35
C ASN A 84 -2.16 1.96 -2.97
N ARG A 85 -2.77 1.12 -2.12
CA ARG A 85 -2.31 0.80 -0.76
C ARG A 85 -2.00 -0.69 -0.58
N ILE A 86 -1.92 -1.44 -1.68
CA ILE A 86 -1.60 -2.87 -1.68
C ILE A 86 -0.09 -3.05 -1.66
N GLU A 87 0.43 -3.80 -0.70
CA GLU A 87 1.87 -4.03 -0.54
C GLU A 87 2.43 -5.12 -1.45
N ASP A 88 1.63 -6.15 -1.72
CA ASP A 88 1.97 -7.35 -2.47
C ASP A 88 1.07 -7.47 -3.72
N PRO A 89 1.23 -6.58 -4.72
CA PRO A 89 0.40 -6.56 -5.92
C PRO A 89 0.47 -7.88 -6.72
N GLU A 90 1.54 -8.66 -6.57
CA GLU A 90 1.66 -10.01 -7.13
C GLU A 90 0.58 -10.97 -6.63
N ASN A 91 0.03 -10.74 -5.44
CA ASN A 91 -1.04 -11.52 -4.84
C ASN A 91 -2.43 -10.93 -5.08
N ALA A 92 -2.56 -9.86 -5.88
CA ALA A 92 -3.83 -9.17 -6.09
C ALA A 92 -4.95 -10.05 -6.70
N TYR A 93 -4.61 -11.23 -7.23
CA TYR A 93 -5.60 -12.22 -7.70
C TYR A 93 -6.59 -12.64 -6.60
N VAL A 94 -6.15 -12.71 -5.33
CA VAL A 94 -7.02 -13.08 -4.20
C VAL A 94 -8.16 -12.08 -4.00
N ILE A 95 -7.99 -10.84 -4.47
CA ILE A 95 -9.04 -9.81 -4.42
C ILE A 95 -10.08 -10.06 -5.50
N VAL A 96 -9.63 -10.44 -6.71
CA VAL A 96 -10.51 -10.73 -7.85
C VAL A 96 -11.41 -11.92 -7.55
N GLU A 97 -10.89 -12.92 -6.84
CA GLU A 97 -11.64 -14.14 -6.47
C GLU A 97 -12.81 -13.88 -5.50
N ARG A 98 -12.89 -12.69 -4.88
CA ARG A 98 -13.96 -12.32 -3.93
C ARG A 98 -15.22 -11.80 -4.62
N PHE A 99 -15.19 -11.72 -5.95
CA PHE A 99 -16.35 -11.43 -6.78
C PHE A 99 -16.93 -12.72 -7.35
N SER A 100 -18.25 -12.89 -7.21
CA SER A 100 -18.94 -14.08 -7.73
C SER A 100 -19.16 -14.02 -9.25
N TYR A 101 -19.36 -12.83 -9.80
CA TYR A 101 -19.73 -12.64 -11.20
C TYR A 101 -18.53 -12.27 -12.09
N ASP A 102 -18.41 -12.89 -13.26
CA ASP A 102 -17.30 -12.66 -14.19
C ASP A 102 -17.17 -11.22 -14.66
N LYS A 103 -18.29 -10.51 -14.79
CA LYS A 103 -18.30 -9.07 -15.11
C LYS A 103 -17.55 -8.26 -14.04
N ASP A 104 -17.82 -8.56 -12.78
CA ASP A 104 -17.23 -7.84 -11.65
C ASP A 104 -15.77 -8.25 -11.46
N LYS A 105 -15.42 -9.52 -11.70
CA LYS A 105 -14.03 -9.99 -11.75
C LYS A 105 -13.20 -9.23 -12.79
N LYS A 106 -13.73 -9.07 -14.00
CA LYS A 106 -13.06 -8.28 -15.06
C LYS A 106 -12.90 -6.81 -14.66
N SER A 107 -13.91 -6.23 -14.02
CA SER A 107 -13.82 -4.85 -13.51
C SER A 107 -12.76 -4.70 -12.42
N ALA A 108 -12.68 -5.66 -11.49
CA ALA A 108 -11.68 -5.66 -10.43
C ALA A 108 -10.27 -5.86 -10.99
N ALA A 109 -10.09 -6.82 -11.91
CA ALA A 109 -8.82 -7.05 -12.60
C ALA A 109 -8.34 -5.80 -13.34
N SER A 110 -9.24 -5.09 -14.04
CA SER A 110 -8.91 -3.84 -14.72
C SER A 110 -8.51 -2.71 -13.76
N LEU A 111 -8.98 -2.71 -12.52
CA LEU A 111 -8.57 -1.73 -11.50
C LEU A 111 -7.22 -2.06 -10.88
N LEU A 112 -6.85 -3.34 -10.88
CA LEU A 112 -5.61 -3.88 -10.34
C LEU A 112 -4.52 -4.00 -11.40
N ASP A 113 -4.86 -3.77 -12.67
CA ASP A 113 -3.88 -3.80 -13.75
C ASP A 113 -2.85 -2.67 -13.59
N GLY A 114 -1.56 -3.03 -13.64
CA GLY A 114 -0.45 -2.09 -13.52
C GLY A 114 -0.28 -1.42 -12.15
N ILE A 115 -0.91 -1.91 -11.08
CA ILE A 115 -0.65 -1.37 -9.74
C ILE A 115 0.79 -1.68 -9.31
N GLU A 116 1.40 -0.72 -8.62
CA GLU A 116 2.71 -0.90 -8.00
C GLU A 116 2.55 -1.17 -6.51
N SER A 117 3.55 -1.85 -5.92
CA SER A 117 3.60 -2.05 -4.47
C SER A 117 3.56 -0.70 -3.75
N ALA A 118 2.71 -0.61 -2.73
CA ALA A 118 2.59 0.55 -1.87
C ALA A 118 3.78 0.71 -0.90
N LEU A 119 4.64 -0.30 -0.80
CA LEU A 119 5.86 -0.22 -0.02
C LEU A 119 6.84 0.78 -0.66
N PRO A 120 7.67 1.46 0.15
CA PRO A 120 8.78 2.24 -0.40
C PRO A 120 9.63 1.29 -1.22
N LYS A 121 9.82 1.61 -2.51
CA LYS A 121 10.80 0.88 -3.31
C LYS A 121 12.15 1.05 -2.62
N PRO A 122 12.94 -0.03 -2.46
CA PRO A 122 14.29 0.10 -1.93
C PRO A 122 15.07 1.12 -2.79
N PRO A 123 16.02 1.86 -2.20
CA PRO A 123 16.84 2.80 -2.96
C PRO A 123 17.46 2.05 -4.15
N LYS A 124 17.39 2.66 -5.33
CA LYS A 124 17.95 2.03 -6.52
C LYS A 124 19.46 2.06 -6.39
N VAL A 125 20.08 0.88 -6.26
CA VAL A 125 21.54 0.78 -6.19
C VAL A 125 22.10 0.61 -7.59
N THR A 126 22.97 1.51 -8.01
CA THR A 126 23.79 1.32 -9.21
C THR A 126 25.08 0.64 -8.80
N LYS A 127 25.44 -0.43 -9.50
CA LYS A 127 26.75 -1.07 -9.36
C LYS A 127 27.66 -0.64 -10.49
N LYS A 128 28.89 -0.24 -10.16
CA LYS A 128 29.94 0.04 -11.13
C LYS A 128 31.18 -0.77 -10.77
N THR A 129 31.70 -1.53 -11.72
CA THR A 129 33.01 -2.15 -11.55
C THR A 129 34.07 -1.10 -11.86
N VAL A 130 34.92 -0.83 -10.88
CA VAL A 130 36.04 0.10 -11.00
C VAL A 130 37.32 -0.73 -10.97
N CYS A 131 38.13 -0.60 -12.01
CA CYS A 131 39.42 -1.28 -12.12
C CYS A 131 40.55 -0.25 -12.12
N TRP A 132 41.63 -0.55 -11.43
CA TRP A 132 42.81 0.28 -11.31
C TRP A 132 44.06 -0.51 -11.71
N GLY A 133 45.02 0.15 -12.36
CA GLY A 133 46.27 -0.44 -12.84
C GLY A 133 46.18 -0.99 -14.27
N GLU A 134 47.35 -1.27 -14.87
CA GLU A 134 47.48 -1.84 -16.21
C GLU A 134 48.24 -3.19 -16.15
N GLY A 135 47.90 -4.11 -17.06
CA GLY A 135 48.56 -5.42 -17.14
C GLY A 135 48.13 -6.42 -16.06
N PRO A 136 48.95 -7.44 -15.74
CA PRO A 136 48.56 -8.57 -14.88
C PRO A 136 48.38 -8.21 -13.39
N GLY A 137 48.70 -6.98 -12.98
CA GLY A 137 48.53 -6.48 -11.61
C GLY A 137 47.32 -5.56 -11.42
N HIS A 138 46.34 -5.57 -12.33
CA HIS A 138 45.15 -4.74 -12.17
C HIS A 138 44.24 -5.29 -11.06
N PHE A 139 43.62 -4.38 -10.30
CA PHE A 139 42.66 -4.70 -9.25
C PHE A 139 41.31 -4.13 -9.64
N CYS A 140 40.26 -4.93 -9.51
CA CYS A 140 38.89 -4.50 -9.72
C CYS A 140 38.08 -4.65 -8.43
N TYR A 141 37.24 -3.67 -8.13
CA TYR A 141 36.23 -3.76 -7.08
C TYR A 141 34.89 -3.22 -7.60
N THR A 142 33.81 -3.54 -6.90
CA THR A 142 32.47 -3.07 -7.23
C THR A 142 32.08 -1.95 -6.26
N GLU A 143 31.80 -0.77 -6.80
CA GLU A 143 31.17 0.31 -6.08
C GLU A 143 29.65 0.18 -6.18
N TYR A 144 28.99 0.37 -5.04
CA TYR A 144 27.54 0.45 -4.93
C TYR A 144 27.17 1.89 -4.58
N THR A 145 26.37 2.54 -5.42
CA THR A 145 25.91 3.92 -5.19
C THR A 145 24.38 3.92 -5.14
N GLU A 146 23.82 4.44 -4.05
CA GLU A 146 22.38 4.67 -3.91
C GLU A 146 21.98 5.91 -4.73
N GLN A 147 20.92 5.79 -5.55
CA GLN A 147 20.32 6.87 -6.33
C GLN A 147 19.12 7.51 -5.63
#